data_AF-F4SBC4-F1
#
_entry.id   AF-F4SBC4-F1
#
_cell.length_a   1.000
_cell.length_b   1.000
_cell.length_c   1.000
_cell.angle_alpha   90.00
_cell.angle_beta   90.00
_cell.angle_gamma   90.00
#
_symmetry.space_group_name_H-M   'P 1'
#
loop_
_entity.id
_entity.type
_entity.pdbx_description
1 polymer ?
#
loop_
_entity_poly.entity_id
_entity_poly.type
_entity_poly.pdbx_seq_one_letter_code
_entity_poly.pdbx_strand_id
1 'polypeptide(L)'
;MSQSLIVPNYAFTDQEFAVTLRNEAYLRTTLMQAAFKPILRELVFDIDLTDYDDIRSCCCEARICSKRWKFITIAEKVLDLSNSSFSDQRRSQRLKEELINIQIHYTYPRINLEVHKHMTHILKSPFWVHLGSSTGKVCVPIDPTQIHAFDPKKVPDVRDLLRQLDKVKFNQTGDGPQQSNKPNWEQTSLKPYIEVFEKHINKIVKEKLKSKKL
;
A
#
# COMPACT_ATOMS: atom_id res chain seq x y z
N MET A 1 3.87 -28.75 21.66
CA MET A 1 5.11 -27.99 21.40
C MET A 1 4.82 -27.03 20.25
N SER A 2 5.01 -25.72 20.45
CA SER A 2 4.88 -24.71 19.39
C SER A 2 5.96 -24.96 18.34
N GLN A 3 5.58 -25.34 17.11
CA GLN A 3 6.54 -25.46 16.01
C GLN A 3 6.90 -24.04 15.54
N SER A 4 8.12 -23.59 15.84
CA SER A 4 8.64 -22.33 15.32
C SER A 4 9.07 -22.50 13.85
N LEU A 5 8.72 -21.51 13.02
CA LEU A 5 9.18 -21.47 11.64
C LEU A 5 10.66 -21.08 11.64
N ILE A 6 11.55 -22.00 11.27
CA ILE A 6 12.94 -21.66 10.98
C ILE A 6 12.96 -20.94 9.62
N VAL A 7 13.10 -19.61 9.67
CA VAL A 7 13.38 -18.78 8.50
C VAL A 7 14.87 -18.94 8.17
N PRO A 8 15.24 -19.27 6.92
CA PRO A 8 16.65 -19.39 6.57
C PRO A 8 17.37 -18.06 6.78
N ASN A 9 18.57 -18.08 7.36
CA ASN A 9 19.33 -16.85 7.64
C ASN A 9 19.51 -15.98 6.38
N TYR A 10 19.75 -16.61 5.22
CA TYR A 10 19.91 -15.93 3.93
C TYR A 10 18.69 -15.09 3.53
N ALA A 11 17.49 -15.42 4.02
CA ALA A 11 16.28 -14.67 3.68
C ALA A 11 16.29 -13.23 4.23
N PHE A 12 17.14 -12.95 5.22
CA PHE A 12 17.35 -11.61 5.76
C PHE A 12 18.78 -11.11 5.53
N THR A 13 19.80 -11.96 5.74
CA THR A 13 21.21 -11.52 5.62
C THR A 13 21.61 -11.12 4.20
N ASP A 14 20.95 -11.71 3.21
CA ASP A 14 21.27 -11.51 1.79
C ASP A 14 20.24 -10.59 1.11
N GLN A 15 19.32 -10.01 1.88
CA GLN A 15 18.33 -9.06 1.38
C GLN A 15 18.97 -7.67 1.22
N GLU A 16 18.89 -7.13 0.02
CA GLU A 16 19.39 -5.79 -0.26
C GLU A 16 18.45 -4.72 0.32
N PHE A 17 19.03 -3.77 1.07
CA PHE A 17 18.35 -2.55 1.51
C PHE A 17 19.08 -1.33 0.96
N ALA A 18 18.31 -0.30 0.62
CA ALA A 18 18.85 1.02 0.31
C ALA A 18 18.27 2.06 1.28
N VAL A 19 19.09 3.05 1.61
CA VAL A 19 18.75 4.11 2.56
C VAL A 19 18.96 5.45 1.89
N THR A 20 17.94 6.31 1.96
CA THR A 20 18.06 7.72 1.56
C THR A 20 18.30 8.56 2.79
N LEU A 21 19.39 9.32 2.81
CA LEU A 21 19.75 10.24 3.88
C LEU A 21 19.10 11.61 3.69
N ARG A 22 19.16 12.45 4.73
CA ARG A 22 18.56 13.79 4.74
C ARG A 22 19.14 14.73 3.68
N ASN A 23 20.42 14.56 3.34
CA ASN A 23 21.08 15.31 2.26
C ASN A 23 20.85 14.70 0.88
N GLU A 24 19.79 13.88 0.73
CA GLU A 24 19.42 13.17 -0.49
C GLU A 24 20.47 12.16 -0.97
N ALA A 25 21.51 11.90 -0.17
CA ALA A 25 22.45 10.84 -0.47
C ALA A 25 21.74 9.49 -0.44
N TYR A 26 21.82 8.77 -1.55
CA TYR A 26 21.24 7.46 -1.73
C TYR A 26 22.31 6.38 -1.53
N LEU A 27 22.23 5.66 -0.42
CA LEU A 27 23.14 4.59 -0.07
C LEU A 27 22.52 3.26 -0.52
N ARG A 28 23.17 2.61 -1.48
CA ARG A 28 22.84 1.28 -1.96
C ARG A 28 24.14 0.49 -2.14
N THR A 29 24.16 -0.73 -1.64
CA THR A 29 25.32 -1.60 -1.80
C THR A 29 25.55 -1.88 -3.29
N THR A 30 26.67 -1.40 -3.83
CA THR A 30 27.05 -1.65 -5.22
C THR A 30 28.09 -2.76 -5.23
N LEU A 31 27.65 -4.02 -5.26
CA LEU A 31 28.55 -5.17 -5.45
C LEU A 31 28.72 -5.47 -6.94
N MET A 32 29.87 -6.02 -7.34
CA MET A 32 30.09 -6.45 -8.72
C MET A 32 29.01 -7.44 -9.15
N GLN A 33 28.29 -7.09 -10.21
CA GLN A 33 27.14 -7.84 -10.76
C GLN A 33 27.45 -9.31 -11.11
N ALA A 34 28.73 -9.62 -11.36
CA ALA A 34 29.18 -10.98 -11.66
C ALA A 34 29.16 -11.92 -10.44
N ALA A 35 29.30 -11.39 -9.22
CA ALA A 35 29.42 -12.18 -8.00
C ALA A 35 28.09 -12.32 -7.22
N PHE A 36 27.15 -11.40 -7.42
CA PHE A 36 25.87 -11.38 -6.68
C PHE A 36 24.69 -11.38 -7.64
N LYS A 37 23.91 -12.47 -7.64
CA LYS A 37 22.75 -12.65 -8.52
C LYS A 37 21.47 -12.65 -7.67
N PRO A 38 20.44 -11.88 -8.03
CA PRO A 38 19.16 -11.91 -7.32
C PRO A 38 18.52 -13.29 -7.50
N ILE A 39 18.20 -13.96 -6.38
CA ILE A 39 17.58 -15.29 -6.40
C ILE A 39 16.07 -15.17 -6.24
N LEU A 40 15.62 -14.36 -5.29
CA LEU A 40 14.22 -14.21 -4.91
C LEU A 40 13.89 -12.76 -4.57
N ARG A 41 12.66 -12.36 -4.88
CA ARG A 41 12.01 -11.13 -4.45
C ARG A 41 10.51 -11.36 -4.41
N GLU A 42 9.80 -10.63 -3.55
CA GLU A 42 8.35 -10.57 -3.61
C GLU A 42 7.88 -9.99 -4.95
N LEU A 43 6.76 -10.51 -5.46
CA LEU A 43 6.03 -9.86 -6.54
C LEU A 43 5.34 -8.61 -5.97
N VAL A 44 5.74 -7.44 -6.46
CA VAL A 44 5.20 -6.15 -6.02
C VAL A 44 4.53 -5.46 -7.19
N PHE A 45 3.41 -4.80 -6.93
CA PHE A 45 2.73 -3.94 -7.89
C PHE A 45 2.75 -2.52 -7.35
N ASP A 46 3.13 -1.57 -8.19
CA ASP A 46 3.12 -0.16 -7.85
C ASP A 46 2.03 0.54 -8.67
N ILE A 47 1.13 1.22 -7.96
CA ILE A 47 -0.03 1.91 -8.53
C ILE A 47 0.02 3.35 -8.04
N ASP A 48 0.41 4.24 -8.93
CA ASP A 48 0.50 5.65 -8.61
C ASP A 48 -0.73 6.43 -9.11
N LEU A 49 -1.17 7.39 -8.31
CA LEU A 49 -2.27 8.29 -8.69
C LEU A 49 -1.92 9.20 -9.88
N THR A 50 -0.62 9.43 -10.12
CA THR A 50 -0.11 10.23 -11.25
C THR A 50 -0.28 9.53 -12.58
N ASP A 51 -0.35 8.20 -12.58
CA ASP A 51 -0.57 7.44 -13.81
C ASP A 51 -1.95 7.71 -14.42
N TYR A 52 -2.86 8.39 -13.71
CA TYR A 52 -4.21 8.71 -14.16
C TYR A 52 -4.37 10.20 -14.53
N ASP A 53 -3.30 10.99 -14.57
CA ASP A 53 -3.37 12.46 -14.75
C ASP A 53 -4.07 12.88 -16.05
N ASP A 54 -3.90 12.11 -17.12
CA ASP A 54 -4.56 12.26 -18.42
C ASP A 54 -6.09 12.16 -18.37
N ILE A 55 -6.65 11.45 -17.40
CA ILE A 55 -8.10 11.23 -17.26
C ILE A 55 -8.70 11.90 -16.01
N ARG A 56 -7.90 12.65 -15.25
CA ARG A 56 -8.34 13.40 -14.06
C ARG A 56 -8.71 14.84 -14.46
N SER A 57 -9.99 15.20 -14.34
CA SER A 57 -10.50 16.54 -14.73
C SER A 57 -10.60 17.55 -13.57
N CYS A 58 -10.11 17.22 -12.38
CA CYS A 58 -9.88 18.21 -11.32
C CYS A 58 -8.68 17.85 -10.44
N CYS A 59 -7.87 18.88 -10.13
CA CYS A 59 -6.58 18.82 -9.43
C CYS A 59 -5.46 18.17 -10.26
N CYS A 60 -4.39 18.93 -10.53
CA CYS A 60 -3.09 18.40 -10.90
C CYS A 60 -2.49 17.67 -9.68
N GLU A 61 -1.75 16.56 -9.88
CA GLU A 61 -1.04 15.81 -8.82
C GLU A 61 -1.91 15.08 -7.75
N ALA A 62 -1.27 14.46 -6.75
CA ALA A 62 -1.74 13.36 -5.90
C ALA A 62 -2.86 13.64 -4.87
N ARG A 63 -4.06 14.11 -5.28
CA ARG A 63 -5.23 14.34 -4.37
C ARG A 63 -6.54 13.69 -4.83
N ILE A 64 -7.34 13.10 -3.91
CA ILE A 64 -8.67 12.48 -4.15
C ILE A 64 -9.82 13.36 -3.59
N CYS A 65 -10.99 13.44 -4.28
CA CYS A 65 -12.20 14.16 -3.81
C CYS A 65 -13.56 13.51 -4.19
N SER A 66 -14.65 13.98 -3.55
CA SER A 66 -16.04 13.48 -3.62
C SER A 66 -16.75 13.64 -4.97
N LYS A 67 -16.17 14.38 -5.92
CA LYS A 67 -16.76 14.59 -7.26
C LYS A 67 -16.81 13.31 -8.12
N ARG A 68 -16.04 12.27 -7.78
CA ARG A 68 -15.86 11.04 -8.58
C ARG A 68 -17.02 10.05 -8.56
N TRP A 69 -17.97 10.15 -7.62
CA TRP A 69 -19.17 9.30 -7.66
C TRP A 69 -20.08 9.63 -8.87
N LYS A 70 -19.90 10.80 -9.49
CA LYS A 70 -20.70 11.27 -10.63
C LYS A 70 -20.41 10.56 -11.96
N PHE A 71 -19.22 9.96 -12.13
CA PHE A 71 -18.89 9.21 -13.34
C PHE A 71 -19.66 7.88 -13.42
N ILE A 72 -19.90 7.25 -12.27
CA ILE A 72 -20.74 6.04 -12.18
C ILE A 72 -22.20 6.36 -12.57
N THR A 73 -22.70 7.55 -12.20
CA THR A 73 -24.06 8.00 -12.56
C THR A 73 -24.22 8.35 -14.04
N ILE A 74 -23.15 8.79 -14.72
CA ILE A 74 -23.16 8.98 -16.17
C ILE A 74 -23.12 7.62 -16.89
N ALA A 75 -22.30 6.69 -16.41
CA ALA A 75 -22.25 5.34 -16.96
C ALA A 75 -23.60 4.59 -16.87
N GLU A 76 -24.33 4.77 -15.77
CA GLU A 76 -25.71 4.26 -15.61
C GLU A 76 -26.67 4.82 -16.67
N LYS A 77 -26.69 6.14 -16.89
CA LYS A 77 -27.56 6.76 -17.91
C LYS A 77 -27.28 6.27 -19.33
N VAL A 78 -26.03 5.95 -19.64
CA VAL A 78 -25.67 5.41 -20.96
C VAL A 78 -26.09 3.94 -21.10
N LEU A 79 -26.06 3.16 -20.02
CA LEU A 79 -26.64 1.81 -19.97
C LEU A 79 -28.16 1.83 -20.16
N ASP A 80 -28.87 2.77 -19.54
CA ASP A 80 -30.33 2.91 -19.70
C ASP A 80 -30.74 3.30 -21.13
N LEU A 81 -29.98 4.18 -21.79
CA LEU A 81 -30.20 4.50 -23.20
C LEU A 81 -29.94 3.29 -24.12
N SER A 82 -29.00 2.40 -23.75
CA SER A 82 -28.72 1.16 -24.49
C SER A 82 -29.82 0.09 -24.36
N ASN A 83 -30.69 0.21 -23.35
CA ASN A 83 -31.81 -0.69 -23.09
C ASN A 83 -33.11 -0.28 -23.82
N SER A 84 -33.14 0.90 -24.45
CA SER A 84 -34.23 1.30 -25.34
C SER A 84 -34.09 0.58 -26.70
N SER A 85 -35.18 -0.03 -27.18
CA SER A 85 -35.17 -1.05 -28.24
C SER A 85 -34.53 -0.61 -29.56
N PHE A 86 -33.25 -0.93 -29.76
CA PHE A 86 -32.59 -0.86 -31.06
C PHE A 86 -32.83 -2.18 -31.83
N SER A 87 -33.31 -2.06 -33.05
CA SER A 87 -33.66 -3.18 -33.95
C SER A 87 -32.48 -3.98 -34.49
N ASP A 88 -31.24 -3.63 -34.12
CA ASP A 88 -30.02 -4.19 -34.71
C ASP A 88 -29.06 -4.72 -33.62
N GLN A 89 -29.05 -6.05 -33.45
CA GLN A 89 -28.28 -6.76 -32.43
C GLN A 89 -26.76 -6.53 -32.53
N ARG A 90 -26.21 -6.33 -33.74
CA ARG A 90 -24.76 -6.10 -33.92
C ARG A 90 -24.33 -4.72 -33.44
N ARG A 91 -25.19 -3.71 -33.60
CA ARG A 91 -24.92 -2.35 -33.12
C ARG A 91 -25.01 -2.27 -31.60
N SER A 92 -26.00 -2.95 -31.00
CA SER A 92 -26.12 -3.07 -29.53
C SER A 92 -24.89 -3.73 -28.91
N GLN A 93 -24.34 -4.76 -29.55
CA GLN A 93 -23.13 -5.44 -29.08
C GLN A 93 -21.89 -4.54 -29.10
N ARG A 94 -21.65 -3.81 -30.21
CA ARG A 94 -20.54 -2.85 -30.30
C ARG A 94 -20.64 -1.74 -29.26
N LEU A 95 -21.85 -1.22 -29.01
CA LEU A 95 -22.05 -0.21 -27.97
C LEU A 95 -21.72 -0.74 -26.58
N LYS A 96 -22.06 -2.00 -26.27
CA LYS A 96 -21.68 -2.64 -25.01
C LYS A 96 -20.17 -2.78 -24.88
N GLU A 97 -19.48 -3.18 -25.95
CA GLU A 97 -18.02 -3.29 -25.99
C GLU A 97 -17.35 -1.93 -25.76
N GLU A 98 -17.83 -0.88 -26.44
CA GLU A 98 -17.32 0.49 -26.24
C GLU A 98 -17.55 0.99 -24.80
N LEU A 99 -18.71 0.69 -24.20
CA LEU A 99 -18.96 1.05 -22.80
C LEU A 99 -18.01 0.34 -21.84
N ILE A 100 -17.74 -0.94 -22.07
CA ILE A 100 -16.77 -1.71 -21.30
C ILE A 100 -15.36 -1.12 -21.48
N ASN A 101 -14.97 -0.76 -22.71
CA ASN A 101 -13.68 -0.13 -22.97
C ASN A 101 -13.52 1.19 -22.22
N ILE A 102 -14.57 2.03 -22.19
CA ILE A 102 -14.58 3.26 -21.39
C ILE A 102 -14.46 2.92 -19.90
N GLN A 103 -15.25 1.97 -19.38
CA GLN A 103 -15.15 1.56 -17.97
C GLN A 103 -13.73 1.11 -17.63
N ILE A 104 -13.12 0.25 -18.43
CA ILE A 104 -11.75 -0.22 -18.23
C ILE A 104 -10.78 0.96 -18.28
N HIS A 105 -10.87 1.84 -19.28
CA HIS A 105 -9.98 2.98 -19.42
C HIS A 105 -9.96 3.91 -18.18
N TYR A 106 -11.12 4.10 -17.54
CA TYR A 106 -11.25 4.98 -16.38
C TYR A 106 -11.09 4.30 -15.01
N THR A 107 -11.27 2.97 -14.92
CA THR A 107 -11.32 2.26 -13.63
C THR A 107 -10.26 1.18 -13.46
N TYR A 108 -9.64 0.70 -14.54
CA TYR A 108 -8.64 -0.35 -14.47
C TYR A 108 -7.35 0.14 -13.81
N PRO A 109 -6.73 -0.64 -12.91
CA PRO A 109 -5.49 -0.27 -12.26
C PRO A 109 -4.35 -0.16 -13.27
N ARG A 110 -3.81 1.05 -13.44
CA ARG A 110 -2.56 1.30 -14.17
C ARG A 110 -1.39 0.86 -13.28
N ILE A 111 -0.69 -0.19 -13.71
CA ILE A 111 0.43 -0.78 -13.00
C ILE A 111 1.72 -0.24 -13.61
N ASN A 112 2.61 0.31 -12.78
CA ASN A 112 3.91 0.78 -13.22
C ASN A 112 4.79 -0.41 -13.65
N LEU A 113 4.97 -0.61 -14.95
CA LEU A 113 5.77 -1.72 -15.49
C LEU A 113 7.25 -1.66 -15.05
N GLU A 114 7.78 -0.48 -14.75
CA GLU A 114 9.20 -0.30 -14.39
C GLU A 114 9.60 -1.12 -13.16
N VAL A 115 8.68 -1.29 -12.20
CA VAL A 115 8.92 -2.06 -10.98
C VAL A 115 9.02 -3.57 -11.23
N HIS A 116 8.68 -4.02 -12.44
CA HIS A 116 8.72 -5.42 -12.87
C HIS A 116 9.85 -5.74 -13.84
N LYS A 117 10.55 -4.74 -14.40
CA LYS A 117 11.59 -4.97 -15.43
C LYS A 117 12.81 -5.70 -14.90
N HIS A 118 13.18 -5.48 -13.64
CA HIS A 118 14.40 -6.01 -13.05
C HIS A 118 14.15 -6.57 -11.65
N MET A 119 14.70 -7.76 -11.35
CA MET A 119 14.63 -8.38 -10.01
C MET A 119 15.37 -7.57 -8.94
N THR A 120 16.19 -6.59 -9.33
CA THR A 120 16.95 -5.70 -8.44
C THR A 120 16.26 -4.36 -8.20
N HIS A 121 15.04 -4.16 -8.71
CA HIS A 121 14.29 -2.93 -8.47
C HIS A 121 14.01 -2.78 -6.97
N ILE A 122 14.22 -1.58 -6.40
CA ILE A 122 14.01 -1.30 -4.98
C ILE A 122 12.69 -0.54 -4.80
N LEU A 123 11.88 -0.98 -3.84
CA LEU A 123 10.62 -0.33 -3.48
C LEU A 123 10.68 0.21 -2.04
N LYS A 124 9.83 1.19 -1.72
CA LYS A 124 9.70 1.74 -0.37
C LYS A 124 9.24 0.65 0.60
N SER A 125 9.91 0.55 1.73
CA SER A 125 9.54 -0.38 2.81
C SER A 125 8.19 0.01 3.43
N PRO A 126 7.36 -0.96 3.89
CA PRO A 126 6.26 -0.68 4.79
C PRO A 126 6.71 0.13 6.01
N PHE A 127 5.84 0.99 6.52
CA PHE A 127 6.09 1.93 7.61
C PHE A 127 7.17 3.00 7.33
N TRP A 128 7.62 3.15 6.08
CA TRP A 128 8.43 4.29 5.65
C TRP A 128 7.73 5.63 5.95
N VAL A 129 8.50 6.66 6.32
CA VAL A 129 7.96 8.01 6.53
C VAL A 129 8.10 8.82 5.25
N HIS A 130 6.99 9.35 4.72
CA HIS A 130 7.01 10.11 3.48
C HIS A 130 7.58 11.53 3.68
N LEU A 131 8.89 11.68 3.50
CA LEU A 131 9.60 12.96 3.69
C LEU A 131 9.42 13.95 2.53
N GLY A 132 9.31 13.48 1.28
CA GLY A 132 9.37 14.33 0.08
C GLY A 132 8.15 15.21 -0.22
N SER A 133 7.00 15.03 0.45
CA SER A 133 5.75 15.77 0.13
C SER A 133 5.26 16.67 1.25
N SER A 134 6.12 17.05 2.22
CA SER A 134 5.76 17.81 3.44
C SER A 134 4.73 17.13 4.37
N THR A 135 4.19 15.97 3.96
CA THR A 135 3.10 15.30 4.68
C THR A 135 3.54 14.60 5.95
N GLY A 136 4.79 14.11 6.06
CA GLY A 136 5.31 13.39 7.24
C GLY A 136 4.53 12.12 7.59
N LYS A 137 3.67 11.66 6.67
CA LYS A 137 2.78 10.51 6.86
C LYS A 137 3.56 9.20 6.82
N VAL A 138 3.13 8.26 7.64
CA VAL A 138 3.65 6.89 7.66
C VAL A 138 2.99 6.08 6.55
N CYS A 139 3.77 5.35 5.75
CA CYS A 139 3.29 4.40 4.75
C CYS A 139 2.74 3.16 5.44
N VAL A 140 1.45 3.18 5.78
CA VAL A 140 0.80 2.14 6.56
C VAL A 140 0.23 1.00 5.69
N PRO A 141 0.26 -0.25 6.18
CA PRO A 141 -0.48 -1.35 5.56
C PRO A 141 -1.99 -1.09 5.54
N ILE A 142 -2.66 -1.59 4.51
CA ILE A 142 -4.11 -1.42 4.32
C ILE A 142 -4.77 -2.79 4.24
N ASP A 143 -5.88 -2.97 4.95
CA ASP A 143 -6.72 -4.16 4.83
C ASP A 143 -7.59 -4.05 3.56
N PRO A 144 -7.40 -4.92 2.55
CA PRO A 144 -8.17 -4.85 1.30
C PRO A 144 -9.68 -5.05 1.54
N THR A 145 -10.07 -5.75 2.61
CA THR A 145 -11.49 -5.96 2.94
C THR A 145 -12.19 -4.68 3.44
N GLN A 146 -11.42 -3.68 3.86
CA GLN A 146 -11.91 -2.41 4.40
C GLN A 146 -11.45 -1.21 3.56
N ILE A 147 -11.02 -1.43 2.32
CA ILE A 147 -10.46 -0.39 1.45
C ILE A 147 -11.40 0.80 1.24
N HIS A 148 -12.71 0.57 1.18
CA HIS A 148 -13.72 1.63 1.02
C HIS A 148 -13.81 2.58 2.23
N ALA A 149 -13.41 2.13 3.41
CA ALA A 149 -13.38 2.93 4.63
C ALA A 149 -12.02 3.61 4.87
N PHE A 150 -11.00 3.26 4.08
CA PHE A 150 -9.67 3.85 4.22
C PHE A 150 -9.65 5.32 3.77
N ASP A 151 -9.22 6.20 4.67
CA ASP A 151 -9.05 7.62 4.38
C ASP A 151 -7.56 8.00 4.43
N PRO A 152 -6.92 8.27 3.27
CA PRO A 152 -5.51 8.67 3.20
C PRO A 152 -5.17 9.92 4.04
N LYS A 153 -6.16 10.77 4.34
CA LYS A 153 -5.96 11.97 5.16
C LYS A 153 -5.77 11.65 6.63
N LYS A 154 -6.40 10.57 7.12
CA LYS A 154 -6.36 10.14 8.53
C LYS A 154 -5.13 9.31 8.89
N VAL A 155 -4.33 8.91 7.89
CA VAL A 155 -3.05 8.21 8.10
C VAL A 155 -2.15 9.04 9.01
N PRO A 156 -1.55 8.44 10.06
CA PRO A 156 -0.78 9.17 11.07
C PRO A 156 0.47 9.84 10.48
N ASP A 157 0.75 11.05 10.97
CA ASP A 157 2.00 11.77 10.75
C ASP A 157 2.99 11.46 11.89
N VAL A 158 4.27 11.34 11.55
CA VAL A 158 5.33 10.99 12.50
C VAL A 158 5.43 11.97 13.68
N ARG A 159 5.18 13.27 13.45
CA ARG A 159 5.20 14.32 14.48
C ARG A 159 4.04 14.12 15.46
N ASP A 160 2.86 13.73 14.96
CA ASP A 160 1.72 13.44 15.81
C ASP A 160 1.93 12.18 16.63
N LEU A 161 2.58 11.15 16.06
CA LEU A 161 2.97 9.95 16.82
C LEU A 161 3.97 10.27 17.93
N LEU A 162 4.99 11.11 17.65
CA LEU A 162 5.94 11.56 18.68
C LEU A 162 5.23 12.33 19.80
N ARG A 163 4.30 13.24 19.47
CA ARG A 163 3.49 13.96 20.47
C ARG A 163 2.64 13.03 21.32
N GLN A 164 2.08 11.96 20.74
CA GLN A 164 1.32 10.96 21.49
C GLN A 164 2.24 10.22 22.49
N LEU A 165 3.43 9.82 22.06
CA LEU A 165 4.40 9.14 22.92
C LEU A 165 4.90 10.03 24.07
N ASP A 166 5.14 11.31 23.82
CA ASP A 166 5.57 12.24 24.88
C ASP A 166 4.48 12.40 25.95
N LYS A 167 3.21 12.54 25.55
CA LYS A 167 2.07 12.59 26.49
C LYS A 167 1.98 11.34 27.37
N VAL A 168 2.23 10.16 26.80
CA VAL A 168 2.23 8.90 27.54
C VAL A 168 3.31 8.90 28.62
N LYS A 169 4.52 9.38 28.30
CA LYS A 169 5.62 9.48 29.26
C LYS A 169 5.31 10.43 30.41
N PHE A 170 4.72 11.61 30.12
CA PHE A 170 4.33 12.57 31.16
C PHE A 170 3.26 12.03 32.11
N ASN A 171 2.35 11.18 31.62
CA ASN A 171 1.32 10.57 32.47
C ASN A 171 1.86 9.42 33.34
N GLN A 172 3.01 8.85 33.00
CA GLN A 172 3.67 7.78 33.77
C GLN A 172 4.56 8.30 34.92
N THR A 173 4.89 9.60 34.92
CA THR A 173 5.72 10.24 35.97
C THR A 173 4.95 10.69 37.22
N GLY A 174 3.64 10.38 37.34
CA GLY A 174 2.88 10.57 38.57
C GLY A 174 2.97 9.34 39.48
N ASP A 175 3.38 9.52 40.74
CA ASP A 175 3.66 8.49 41.76
C ASP A 175 2.58 7.40 41.91
N GLY A 176 2.70 6.30 41.16
CA GLY A 176 1.88 5.10 41.30
C GLY A 176 2.62 3.84 40.84
N PRO A 177 2.46 2.69 41.52
CA PRO A 177 3.23 1.49 41.21
C PRO A 177 2.81 0.86 39.88
N GLN A 178 3.82 0.62 39.03
CA GLN A 178 3.91 -0.21 37.82
C GLN A 178 2.59 -0.67 37.16
N GLN A 179 2.38 -0.34 35.86
CA GLN A 179 1.52 -1.21 35.05
C GLN A 179 1.80 -1.25 33.53
N SER A 180 1.96 -2.49 33.09
CA SER A 180 2.13 -3.05 31.74
C SER A 180 3.54 -2.99 31.13
N ASN A 181 4.12 -4.18 30.93
CA ASN A 181 5.29 -4.46 30.10
C ASN A 181 4.99 -4.25 28.59
N LYS A 182 4.02 -3.39 28.27
CA LYS A 182 3.52 -3.17 26.92
C LYS A 182 4.32 -2.04 26.29
N PRO A 183 4.77 -2.20 25.04
CA PRO A 183 5.58 -1.20 24.40
C PRO A 183 4.76 0.08 24.15
N ASN A 184 5.37 1.24 24.41
CA ASN A 184 4.70 2.55 24.37
C ASN A 184 4.03 2.89 23.02
N TRP A 185 4.45 2.26 21.91
CA TRP A 185 3.85 2.47 20.59
C TRP A 185 2.41 1.95 20.50
N GLU A 186 2.00 1.00 21.35
CA GLU A 186 0.61 0.51 21.39
C GLU A 186 -0.39 1.61 21.76
N GLN A 187 0.07 2.70 22.37
CA GLN A 187 -0.76 3.82 22.80
C GLN A 187 -0.87 4.91 21.73
N THR A 188 -0.39 4.63 20.52
CA THR A 188 -0.39 5.58 19.40
C THR A 188 -1.41 5.20 18.33
N SER A 189 -1.76 6.17 17.48
CA SER A 189 -2.60 5.97 16.30
C SER A 189 -1.95 5.06 15.25
N LEU A 190 -0.71 4.61 15.44
CA LEU A 190 -0.06 3.63 14.57
C LEU A 190 -0.51 2.19 14.85
N LYS A 191 -0.99 1.90 16.07
CA LYS A 191 -1.33 0.55 16.52
C LYS A 191 -2.26 -0.22 15.58
N PRO A 192 -3.39 0.32 15.08
CA PRO A 192 -4.29 -0.44 14.21
C PRO A 192 -3.61 -0.95 12.94
N TYR A 193 -2.64 -0.19 12.41
CA TYR A 193 -1.90 -0.55 11.21
C TYR A 193 -0.84 -1.62 11.48
N ILE A 194 -0.25 -1.63 12.67
CA ILE A 194 0.64 -2.71 13.12
C ILE A 194 -0.15 -4.00 13.29
N GLU A 195 -1.35 -3.95 13.87
CA GLU A 195 -2.22 -5.13 14.03
C GLU A 195 -2.62 -5.74 12.67
N VAL A 196 -2.90 -4.90 11.66
CA VAL A 196 -3.13 -5.36 10.28
C VAL A 196 -1.90 -6.09 9.73
N PHE A 197 -0.71 -5.54 9.95
CA PHE A 197 0.54 -6.14 9.50
C PHE A 197 0.85 -7.46 10.22
N GLU A 198 0.74 -7.49 11.54
CA GLU A 198 0.94 -8.69 12.36
C GLU A 198 -0.03 -9.80 11.96
N LYS A 199 -1.31 -9.47 11.73
CA LYS A 199 -2.31 -10.42 11.22
C LYS A 199 -1.87 -11.02 9.88
N HIS A 200 -1.34 -10.20 8.97
CA HIS A 200 -0.81 -10.66 7.69
C HIS A 200 0.42 -11.57 7.84
N ILE A 201 1.42 -11.17 8.63
CA ILE A 201 2.62 -11.99 8.91
C ILE A 201 2.23 -13.31 9.56
N ASN A 202 1.34 -13.29 10.55
CA ASN A 202 0.86 -14.50 11.22
C ASN A 202 0.15 -15.45 10.24
N LYS A 203 -0.56 -14.93 9.24
CA LYS A 203 -1.17 -15.74 8.18
C LYS A 203 -0.09 -16.42 7.33
N ILE A 204 0.92 -15.67 6.86
CA ILE A 204 2.04 -16.21 6.06
C ILE A 204 2.79 -17.29 6.83
N VAL A 205 3.13 -17.05 8.09
CA VAL A 205 3.84 -18.01 8.93
C VAL A 205 3.03 -19.30 9.09
N LYS A 206 1.72 -19.19 9.35
CA LYS A 206 0.82 -20.35 9.43
C LYS A 206 0.74 -21.14 8.12
N GLU A 207 0.66 -20.46 6.98
CA GLU A 207 0.63 -21.11 5.66
C GLU A 207 1.94 -21.85 5.36
N LYS A 208 3.09 -21.25 5.65
CA LYS A 208 4.41 -21.88 5.49
C LYS A 208 4.63 -23.07 6.42
N LEU A 209 4.10 -23.00 7.65
CA LEU A 209 4.14 -24.14 8.58
C LEU A 209 3.25 -25.30 8.11
N LYS A 210 2.12 -25.01 7.47
CA LYS A 210 1.25 -26.04 6.88
C LYS A 210 1.88 -26.68 5.64
N SER A 211 2.52 -25.90 4.77
CA SER A 211 3.15 -26.41 3.55
C SER A 211 4.37 -27.30 3.82
N LYS A 212 5.01 -27.20 4.99
CA LYS A 212 6.09 -28.11 5.42
C LYS A 212 5.59 -29.45 5.98
N LYS A 213 4.29 -29.62 6.22
CA LYS A 213 3.68 -30.85 6.77
C LYS A 213 3.15 -31.81 5.71
N LEU A 214 3.14 -31.38 4.45
CA LEU A 214 2.84 -32.18 3.25
C LEU A 214 4.15 -32.58 2.60
#